data_AF-A0A5C4V8L6-F1
#
_entry.id   AF-A0A5C4V8L6-F1
#
_cell.length_a   1.000
_cell.length_b   1.000
_cell.length_c   1.000
_cell.angle_alpha   90.00
_cell.angle_beta   90.00
_cell.angle_gamma   90.00
#
_symmetry.space_group_name_H-M   'P 1'
#
loop_
_entity.id
_entity.type
_entity.pdbx_description
1 polymer ?
#
loop_
_entity_poly.entity_id
_entity_poly.type
_entity_poly.pdbx_seq_one_letter_code
_entity_poly.pdbx_strand_id
1 'polypeptide(L)'
;MAETLQLTREQVDSALRAGSTIDALIGRLTYDEDFAKRLADDPRNTMEKAGLAFDKEGMDSLMVVDPQRFDGACEALFNLVDAEFLYKVAAPSCDPV
;
A
#
# COMPACT_ATOMS: atom_id res chain seq x y z
N MET A 1 -4.73 -30.98 5.14
CA MET A 1 -5.24 -30.54 6.46
C MET A 1 -5.47 -29.05 6.33
N ALA A 2 -6.73 -28.63 6.19
CA ALA A 2 -7.05 -27.20 6.14
C ALA A 2 -7.19 -26.74 7.59
N GLU A 3 -6.13 -26.17 8.13
CA GLU A 3 -6.23 -25.38 9.35
C GLU A 3 -7.14 -24.20 9.03
N THR A 4 -8.40 -24.29 9.44
CA THR A 4 -9.34 -23.18 9.39
C THR A 4 -8.81 -22.14 10.37
N LEU A 5 -7.98 -21.21 9.88
CA LEU A 5 -7.57 -20.02 10.60
C LEU A 5 -8.84 -19.32 11.09
N GLN A 6 -9.16 -19.47 12.37
CA GLN A 6 -10.18 -18.65 13.02
C GLN A 6 -9.59 -17.26 13.18
N LEU A 7 -9.66 -16.48 12.11
CA LEU A 7 -9.26 -15.09 12.11
C LEU A 7 -10.15 -14.33 13.08
N THR A 8 -9.54 -13.54 13.96
CA THR A 8 -10.32 -12.71 14.88
C THR A 8 -11.07 -11.65 14.09
N ARG A 9 -12.22 -11.21 14.60
CA ARG A 9 -12.99 -10.12 13.97
C ARG A 9 -12.14 -8.87 13.74
N GLU A 10 -11.22 -8.61 14.66
CA GLU A 10 -10.26 -7.51 14.57
C GLU A 10 -9.27 -7.68 13.40
N GLN A 11 -8.80 -8.90 13.14
CA GLN A 11 -7.93 -9.18 11.99
C GLN A 11 -8.66 -9.01 10.66
N VAL A 12 -9.92 -9.42 10.58
CA VAL A 12 -10.75 -9.22 9.38
C VAL A 12 -11.03 -7.73 9.17
N ASP A 13 -11.40 -6.99 10.22
CA ASP A 13 -11.64 -5.55 10.13
C ASP A 13 -10.36 -4.78 9.76
N SER A 14 -9.21 -5.21 10.28
CA SER A 14 -7.90 -4.64 9.94
C SER A 14 -7.52 -4.90 8.47
N ALA A 15 -7.70 -6.13 7.99
CA ALA A 15 -7.48 -6.49 6.60
C ALA A 15 -8.37 -5.69 5.63
N LEU A 16 -9.65 -5.51 5.96
CA LEU A 16 -10.58 -4.73 5.13
C LEU A 16 -10.17 -3.27 5.03
N ARG A 17 -9.71 -2.67 6.14
CA ARG A 17 -9.16 -1.31 6.14
C ARG A 17 -7.91 -1.23 5.28
N ALA A 18 -6.95 -2.12 5.49
CA ALA A 18 -5.70 -2.15 4.72
C ALA A 18 -5.97 -2.31 3.21
N GLY A 19 -6.84 -3.24 2.83
CA GLY A 19 -7.21 -3.45 1.42
C GLY A 19 -7.89 -2.22 0.81
N SER A 20 -8.77 -1.55 1.56
CA SER A 20 -9.42 -0.32 1.08
C SER A 20 -8.42 0.83 0.93
N THR A 21 -7.45 0.95 1.83
CA THR A 21 -6.37 1.95 1.75
C THR A 21 -5.47 1.70 0.53
N ILE A 22 -5.13 0.43 0.25
CA ILE A 22 -4.32 0.07 -0.91
C ILE A 22 -5.05 0.38 -2.22
N ASP A 23 -6.34 0.08 -2.31
CA ASP A 23 -7.13 0.36 -3.50
C ASP A 23 -7.26 1.87 -3.73
N ALA A 24 -7.43 2.63 -2.64
CA ALA A 24 -7.46 4.08 -2.69
C ALA A 24 -6.12 4.68 -3.15
N LEU A 25 -4.99 4.11 -2.71
CA LEU A 25 -3.66 4.49 -3.19
C LEU A 25 -3.52 4.25 -4.69
N ILE A 26 -3.86 3.03 -5.15
CA ILE A 26 -3.78 2.65 -6.57
C ILE A 26 -4.67 3.55 -7.42
N GLY A 27 -5.91 3.80 -6.97
CA GLY A 27 -6.83 4.70 -7.65
C GLY A 27 -6.29 6.12 -7.77
N ARG A 28 -5.68 6.67 -6.71
CA ARG A 28 -5.05 7.99 -6.77
C ARG A 28 -3.83 8.00 -7.69
N LEU A 29 -2.97 6.99 -7.64
CA LEU A 29 -1.84 6.89 -8.55
C LEU A 29 -2.27 6.80 -10.03
N THR A 30 -3.40 6.16 -10.29
CA THR A 30 -3.91 5.97 -11.67
C THR A 30 -4.57 7.23 -12.23
N TYR A 31 -5.32 7.96 -11.40
CA TYR A 31 -6.21 9.04 -11.89
C TYR A 31 -5.83 10.46 -11.41
N ASP A 32 -4.92 10.60 -10.44
CA ASP A 32 -4.49 11.88 -9.87
C ASP A 32 -2.99 12.09 -10.11
N GLU A 33 -2.65 12.70 -11.26
CA GLU A 33 -1.27 12.98 -11.65
C GLU A 33 -0.54 13.90 -10.67
N ASP A 34 -1.27 14.83 -10.04
CA ASP A 34 -0.69 15.76 -9.07
C ASP A 34 -0.34 15.03 -7.76
N PHE A 35 -1.19 14.08 -7.35
CA PHE A 35 -0.87 13.18 -6.26
C PHE A 35 0.36 12.32 -6.60
N ALA A 36 0.43 11.73 -7.79
CA ALA A 36 1.57 10.91 -8.19
C ALA A 36 2.89 11.71 -8.18
N LYS A 37 2.88 12.94 -8.68
CA LYS A 37 4.06 13.84 -8.64
C LYS A 37 4.47 14.17 -7.20
N ARG A 38 3.52 14.58 -6.35
CA ARG A 38 3.82 14.89 -4.94
C ARG A 38 4.27 13.65 -4.16
N LEU A 39 3.76 12.48 -4.51
CA LEU A 39 4.16 11.23 -3.89
C LEU A 39 5.62 10.89 -4.23
N ALA A 40 6.08 11.21 -5.45
CA ALA A 40 7.47 11.03 -5.83
C ALA A 40 8.41 12.01 -5.10
N ASP A 41 7.95 13.23 -4.80
CA ASP A 41 8.76 14.26 -4.15
C ASP A 41 8.78 14.17 -2.61
N ASP A 42 7.60 13.96 -2.00
CA ASP A 42 7.42 13.85 -0.54
C ASP A 42 6.40 12.74 -0.23
N PRO A 43 6.83 11.46 -0.28
CA PRO A 43 5.92 10.32 -0.16
C PRO A 43 5.18 10.31 1.17
N ARG A 44 5.89 10.58 2.27
CA ARG A 44 5.35 10.45 3.63
C ARG A 44 4.25 11.47 3.91
N ASN A 45 4.52 12.74 3.60
CA ASN A 45 3.56 13.82 3.81
C ASN A 45 2.36 13.72 2.85
N THR A 46 2.61 13.30 1.60
CA THR A 46 1.55 13.11 0.61
C THR A 46 0.58 12.00 1.01
N MET A 47 1.11 10.88 1.52
CA MET A 47 0.31 9.79 2.08
C MET A 47 -0.47 10.22 3.33
N GLU A 48 0.17 10.92 4.25
CA GLU A 48 -0.47 11.44 5.47
C GLU A 48 -1.62 12.42 5.15
N LYS A 49 -1.38 13.39 4.26
CA LYS A 49 -2.41 14.34 3.81
C LYS A 49 -3.56 13.67 3.06
N ALA A 50 -3.29 12.54 2.39
CA ALA A 50 -4.32 11.75 1.72
C ALA A 50 -5.09 10.83 2.67
N GLY A 51 -4.70 10.75 3.95
CA GLY A 51 -5.27 9.80 4.90
C GLY A 51 -4.93 8.34 4.58
N LEU A 52 -3.88 8.12 3.79
CA LEU A 52 -3.43 6.79 3.39
C LEU A 52 -2.37 6.32 4.38
N ALA A 53 -2.82 5.72 5.48
CA ALA A 53 -1.95 5.12 6.48
C ALA A 53 -2.00 3.60 6.38
N PHE A 54 -0.83 2.98 6.30
CA PHE A 54 -0.68 1.53 6.37
C PHE A 54 -0.16 1.16 7.76
N ASP A 55 -0.91 0.33 8.48
CA ASP A 55 -0.36 -0.38 9.62
C ASP A 55 0.24 -1.71 9.14
N LYS A 56 1.30 -2.14 9.83
CA LYS A 56 1.95 -3.41 9.50
C LYS A 56 0.99 -4.58 9.74
N GLU A 57 0.27 -4.55 10.85
CA GLU A 57 -0.63 -5.63 11.26
C GLU A 57 -1.82 -5.82 10.32
N GLY A 58 -2.38 -4.76 9.76
CA GLY A 58 -3.48 -4.85 8.79
C GLY A 58 -3.00 -5.31 7.42
N MET A 59 -1.78 -4.97 7.01
CA MET A 59 -1.14 -5.55 5.82
C MET A 59 -0.86 -7.04 5.99
N ASP A 60 -0.28 -7.45 7.13
CA ASP A 60 -0.06 -8.87 7.46
C ASP A 60 -1.41 -9.62 7.53
N SER A 61 -2.45 -8.98 8.09
CA SER A 61 -3.80 -9.55 8.13
C SER A 61 -4.41 -9.66 6.72
N LEU A 62 -4.22 -8.68 5.85
CA LEU A 62 -4.69 -8.70 4.47
C LEU A 62 -4.08 -9.87 3.68
N MET A 63 -2.78 -10.12 3.84
CA MET A 63 -2.11 -11.26 3.19
C MET A 63 -2.70 -12.61 3.60
N VAL A 64 -3.23 -12.72 4.81
CA VAL A 64 -3.83 -13.97 5.32
C VAL A 64 -5.32 -14.06 4.98
N VAL A 65 -6.05 -12.94 5.08
CA VAL A 65 -7.52 -12.89 4.90
C VAL A 65 -7.89 -12.88 3.42
N ASP A 66 -7.18 -12.11 2.59
CA ASP A 66 -7.46 -11.92 1.17
C ASP A 66 -6.15 -11.80 0.36
N PRO A 67 -5.42 -12.92 0.20
CA PRO A 67 -4.14 -12.94 -0.51
C PRO A 67 -4.28 -12.53 -1.98
N GLN A 68 -5.41 -12.82 -2.63
CA GLN A 68 -5.62 -12.46 -4.04
C GLN A 68 -5.72 -10.95 -4.23
N ARG A 69 -6.41 -10.25 -3.33
CA ARG A 69 -6.46 -8.78 -3.35
C ARG A 69 -5.10 -8.17 -3.04
N PHE A 70 -4.35 -8.75 -2.10
CA PHE A 70 -2.98 -8.32 -1.83
C PHE A 70 -2.08 -8.47 -3.07
N ASP A 71 -2.06 -9.64 -3.69
CA ASP A 71 -1.25 -9.91 -4.87
C ASP A 71 -1.62 -8.99 -6.04
N GLY A 72 -2.92 -8.83 -6.32
CA GLY A 72 -3.40 -7.94 -7.38
C GLY A 72 -3.08 -6.46 -7.12
N ALA A 73 -3.13 -6.04 -5.85
CA ALA A 73 -2.71 -4.70 -5.47
C ALA A 73 -1.20 -4.49 -5.65
N CYS A 74 -0.37 -5.48 -5.28
CA CYS A 74 1.07 -5.44 -5.50
C CYS A 74 1.41 -5.39 -7.00
N GLU A 75 0.73 -6.17 -7.83
CA GLU A 75 0.89 -6.14 -9.29
C GLU A 75 0.49 -4.78 -9.87
N ALA A 76 -0.65 -4.21 -9.44
CA ALA A 76 -1.09 -2.90 -9.87
C ALA A 76 -0.10 -1.80 -9.46
N LEU A 77 0.40 -1.83 -8.22
CA LEU A 77 1.44 -0.91 -7.76
C LEU A 77 2.71 -1.05 -8.60
N PHE A 78 3.15 -2.28 -8.88
CA PHE A 78 4.33 -2.51 -9.71
C PHE A 78 4.17 -1.97 -11.14
N ASN A 79 2.97 -2.07 -11.71
CA ASN A 79 2.68 -1.54 -13.05
C ASN A 79 2.56 0.00 -13.09
N LEU A 80 2.13 0.62 -11.99
CA LEU A 80 1.98 2.08 -11.89
C LEU A 80 3.29 2.79 -11.53
N VAL A 81 4.25 2.05 -10.98
CA VAL A 81 5.46 2.60 -10.41
C VAL A 81 6.65 2.25 -11.31
N ASP A 82 7.33 3.26 -11.84
CA ASP A 82 8.59 3.07 -12.58
C ASP A 82 9.70 2.56 -11.63
N ALA A 83 10.64 1.78 -12.15
CA ALA A 83 11.87 1.37 -11.47
C ALA A 83 12.63 2.58 -10.87
N GLU A 84 12.56 3.75 -11.50
CA GLU A 84 13.17 4.98 -10.98
C GLU A 84 12.48 5.48 -9.69
N PHE A 85 11.17 5.29 -9.55
CA PHE A 85 10.45 5.60 -8.31
C PHE A 85 10.77 4.60 -7.20
N LEU A 86 10.84 3.30 -7.52
CA LEU A 86 11.24 2.28 -6.55
C LEU A 86 12.63 2.57 -5.95
N TYR A 87 13.55 3.07 -6.78
CA TYR A 87 14.86 3.51 -6.31
C TYR A 87 14.78 4.69 -5.34
N LYS A 88 13.95 5.71 -5.60
CA LYS A 88 13.77 6.88 -4.72
C LYS A 88 13.08 6.54 -3.40
N VAL A 89 12.17 5.57 -3.38
CA VAL A 89 11.48 5.12 -2.16
C VAL A 89 12.32 4.15 -1.33
N ALA A 90 13.14 3.32 -1.97
CA ALA A 90 14.05 2.39 -1.29
C ALA A 90 15.36 3.05 -0.86
N ALA A 91 15.73 4.20 -1.44
CA ALA A 91 16.89 4.96 -1.02
C ALA A 91 16.74 5.40 0.45
N PRO A 92 17.75 5.17 1.29
CA PRO A 92 17.73 5.69 2.65
C PRO A 92 17.56 7.21 2.60
N SER A 93 16.74 7.77 3.48
CA SER A 93 16.35 9.18 3.55
C SER A 93 17.50 10.20 3.74
N CYS A 94 18.76 9.75 3.64
CA CYS A 94 19.98 10.51 3.86
C CYS A 94 21.00 10.36 2.72
N ASP A 95 20.60 10.04 1.48
CA ASP A 95 21.53 10.13 0.35
C ASP A 95 21.72 11.62 -0.02
N PRO A 96 22.94 12.19 0.12
CA PRO A 96 23.19 13.56 -0.29
C PRO A 96 23.28 13.60 -1.83
N VAL A 97 22.36 14.36 -2.44
CA VAL A 97 22.41 14.74 -3.86
C VAL A 97 23.70 15.50 -4.17
#